data_AF-A0A1C6Z474-F1
#
_entry.id   AF-A0A1C6Z474-F1
#
_cell.length_a   1.000
_cell.length_b   1.000
_cell.length_c   1.000
_cell.angle_alpha   90.00
_cell.angle_beta   90.00
_cell.angle_gamma   90.00
#
_symmetry.space_group_name_H-M   'P 1'
#
loop_
_entity.id
_entity.type
_entity.pdbx_description
1 polymer ?
#
loop_
_entity_poly.entity_id
_entity_poly.type
_entity_poly.pdbx_seq_one_letter_code
_entity_poly.pdbx_strand_id
1 'polypeptide(L)'
;MRKFITLSAVLLLSGCSSYQWVKPGSNANDASIAETKCEAQALRDLPPDNVVSSTYTTKDKKNKTSDTSYSVSDANESKRKVLINDCMYSKGWSQIETQN
;
A
#
# COMPACT_ATOMS: atom_id res chain seq x y z
N MET A 1 22.09 -37.16 -4.23
CA MET A 1 20.80 -36.50 -4.50
C MET A 1 20.14 -35.87 -3.25
N ARG A 2 20.19 -36.48 -2.06
CA ARG A 2 19.62 -35.87 -0.82
C ARG A 2 20.30 -34.58 -0.33
N LYS A 3 21.62 -34.42 -0.52
CA LYS A 3 22.37 -33.23 -0.05
C LYS A 3 22.15 -31.95 -0.88
N PHE A 4 21.63 -32.06 -2.10
CA PHE A 4 21.35 -30.90 -2.97
C PHE A 4 19.98 -30.26 -2.67
N ILE A 5 19.05 -31.03 -2.11
CA ILE A 5 17.71 -30.54 -1.74
C ILE A 5 17.78 -29.62 -0.50
N THR A 6 18.67 -29.91 0.45
CA THR A 6 18.88 -29.06 1.64
C THR A 6 19.52 -27.71 1.31
N LEU A 7 20.31 -27.59 0.23
CA LEU A 7 20.95 -26.33 -0.15
C LEU A 7 19.99 -25.36 -0.85
N SER A 8 18.92 -25.86 -1.49
CA SER A 8 17.95 -25.05 -2.22
C SER A 8 16.92 -24.38 -1.32
N ALA A 9 16.65 -24.93 -0.13
CA ALA A 9 15.66 -24.40 0.80
C ALA A 9 16.11 -23.11 1.52
N VAL A 10 17.42 -22.87 1.64
CA VAL A 10 17.98 -21.70 2.35
C VAL A 10 17.96 -20.43 1.48
N LEU A 11 17.96 -20.58 0.16
CA LEU A 11 17.93 -19.46 -0.80
C LEU A 11 16.55 -18.81 -0.97
N LEU A 12 15.49 -19.43 -0.44
CA LEU A 12 14.11 -18.92 -0.54
C LEU A 12 13.71 -18.00 0.62
N LEU A 13 14.59 -17.77 1.61
CA LEU A 13 14.33 -16.88 2.76
C LEU A 13 14.92 -15.47 2.61
N SER A 14 15.65 -15.15 1.54
CA SER A 14 16.06 -13.77 1.23
C SER A 14 15.01 -13.13 0.32
N GLY A 15 14.29 -12.07 0.66
CA GLY A 15 14.11 -11.32 1.90
C GLY A 15 13.00 -10.30 1.59
N CYS A 16 11.96 -10.22 2.42
CA CYS A 16 10.95 -9.19 2.26
C CYS A 16 11.52 -7.89 2.81
N SER A 17 12.13 -7.07 1.93
CA SER A 17 12.50 -5.70 2.25
C SER A 17 11.24 -4.93 2.62
N SER A 18 11.13 -4.52 3.88
CA SER A 18 10.08 -3.60 4.34
C SER A 18 10.67 -2.21 4.51
N TYR A 19 9.82 -1.18 4.59
CA TYR A 19 10.27 0.18 4.84
C TYR A 19 9.62 0.71 6.10
N GLN A 20 10.38 1.41 6.93
CA GLN A 20 9.86 2.07 8.14
C GLN A 20 10.28 3.54 8.19
N TRP A 21 9.42 4.36 8.78
CA TRP A 21 9.69 5.75 9.10
C TRP A 21 10.42 5.86 10.43
N VAL A 22 11.59 6.51 10.42
CA VAL A 22 12.42 6.73 11.62
C VAL A 22 12.73 8.20 11.83
N LYS A 23 12.83 8.59 13.10
CA LYS A 23 13.26 9.91 13.54
C LYS A 23 13.94 9.80 14.91
N PRO A 24 15.09 10.47 15.14
CA PRO A 24 15.77 10.42 16.44
C PRO A 24 14.85 10.83 17.60
N GLY A 25 14.78 9.99 18.63
CA GLY A 25 13.94 10.23 19.81
C GLY A 25 12.44 9.94 19.62
N SER A 26 12.03 9.40 18.48
CA SER A 26 10.64 8.98 18.22
C SER A 26 10.51 7.46 18.21
N ASN A 27 9.30 6.97 18.42
CA ASN A 27 8.96 5.54 18.33
C ASN A 27 8.01 5.24 17.16
N ALA A 28 7.66 3.97 16.97
CA ALA A 28 6.80 3.52 15.88
C ALA A 28 5.36 4.09 15.95
N ASN A 29 4.84 4.34 17.15
CA ASN A 29 3.53 4.97 17.32
C ASN A 29 3.56 6.44 16.88
N ASP A 30 4.65 7.17 17.18
CA ASP A 30 4.83 8.53 16.69
C ASP A 30 4.89 8.58 15.16
N ALA A 31 5.55 7.59 14.54
CA ALA A 31 5.64 7.45 13.09
C ALA A 31 4.25 7.24 12.47
N SER A 32 3.47 6.29 13.01
CA SER A 32 2.11 6.01 12.54
C SER A 32 1.18 7.22 12.66
N ILE A 33 1.25 7.96 13.77
CA ILE A 33 0.47 9.19 13.97
C ILE A 33 0.87 10.26 12.94
N ALA A 34 2.17 10.43 12.69
CA ALA A 34 2.66 11.40 11.71
C ALA A 34 2.23 11.02 10.28
N GLU A 35 2.39 9.75 9.91
CA GLU A 35 1.99 9.21 8.60
C GLU A 35 0.49 9.38 8.37
N THR A 36 -0.35 9.00 9.35
CA THR A 36 -1.81 9.20 9.27
C THR A 36 -2.20 10.67 9.05
N LYS A 37 -1.51 11.61 9.71
CA LYS A 37 -1.74 13.05 9.50
C LYS A 37 -1.36 13.48 8.09
N CYS A 38 -0.24 12.96 7.57
CA CYS A 38 0.22 13.23 6.21
C CYS A 38 -0.72 12.60 5.16
N GLU A 39 -1.23 11.39 5.38
CA GLU A 39 -2.25 10.76 4.55
C GLU A 39 -3.54 11.59 4.50
N ALA A 40 -4.03 12.03 5.66
CA ALA A 40 -5.22 12.85 5.74
C ALA A 40 -5.05 14.20 5.01
N GLN A 41 -3.85 14.79 5.07
CA GLN A 41 -3.54 16.00 4.30
C GLN A 41 -3.50 15.69 2.80
N ALA A 42 -2.78 14.65 2.40
CA ALA A 42 -2.64 14.27 1.00
C ALA A 42 -4.00 13.93 0.35
N LEU A 43 -4.95 13.37 1.10
CA LEU A 43 -6.33 13.14 0.65
C LEU A 43 -7.14 14.44 0.47
N ARG A 44 -6.86 15.48 1.26
CA ARG A 44 -7.49 16.81 1.07
C ARG A 44 -6.91 17.52 -0.14
N ASP A 45 -5.58 17.46 -0.30
CA ASP A 45 -4.85 18.17 -1.34
C ASP A 45 -5.00 17.49 -2.71
N LEU A 46 -5.05 16.15 -2.73
CA LEU A 46 -5.29 15.35 -3.91
C LEU A 46 -6.35 14.27 -3.61
N PRO A 47 -7.65 14.57 -3.76
CA PRO A 47 -8.71 13.61 -3.54
C PRO A 47 -8.64 12.38 -4.46
N PRO A 48 -9.27 11.25 -4.07
CA PRO A 48 -9.42 10.09 -4.93
C PRO A 48 -10.07 10.43 -6.27
N ASP A 49 -9.49 9.93 -7.36
CA ASP A 49 -10.07 10.00 -8.69
C ASP A 49 -10.45 8.59 -9.14
N ASN A 50 -11.67 8.19 -8.78
CA ASN A 50 -12.17 6.84 -8.99
C ASN A 50 -12.55 6.63 -10.45
N VAL A 51 -11.77 5.79 -11.13
CA VAL A 51 -11.98 5.40 -12.53
C VAL A 51 -12.51 3.97 -12.58
N VAL A 52 -13.64 3.78 -13.27
CA VAL A 52 -14.19 2.44 -13.54
C VAL A 52 -13.39 1.81 -14.69
N SER A 53 -12.70 0.71 -14.41
CA SER A 53 -11.90 -0.02 -15.40
C SER A 53 -12.68 -1.14 -16.08
N SER A 54 -13.70 -1.70 -15.42
CA SER A 54 -14.58 -2.70 -16.01
C SER A 54 -15.93 -2.76 -15.32
N THR A 55 -16.93 -3.24 -16.06
CA THR A 55 -18.29 -3.49 -15.57
C THR A 55 -18.70 -4.88 -16.01
N TYR A 56 -19.21 -5.68 -15.07
CA TYR A 56 -19.72 -7.02 -15.33
C TYR A 56 -21.12 -7.18 -14.75
N THR A 57 -22.08 -7.60 -15.57
CA THR A 57 -23.46 -7.86 -15.14
C THR A 57 -23.80 -9.33 -15.24
N THR A 58 -24.17 -9.92 -14.12
CA THR A 58 -24.68 -11.29 -14.05
C THR A 58 -26.20 -11.25 -13.99
N LYS A 59 -26.89 -12.07 -14.79
CA LYS A 59 -28.36 -12.17 -14.80
C LYS A 59 -28.80 -13.54 -14.32
N ASP A 60 -29.59 -13.59 -13.26
CA ASP A 60 -30.25 -14.81 -12.79
C ASP A 60 -31.67 -14.87 -13.38
N LYS A 61 -31.86 -15.78 -14.34
CA LYS A 61 -33.16 -15.99 -15.00
C LYS A 61 -34.20 -16.64 -14.09
N LYS A 62 -33.77 -17.44 -13.10
CA LYS A 62 -34.66 -18.19 -12.21
C LYS A 62 -35.30 -17.25 -11.19
N ASN A 63 -34.50 -16.35 -10.62
CA ASN A 63 -34.97 -15.37 -9.64
C ASN A 63 -35.35 -14.01 -10.26
N LYS A 64 -35.15 -13.85 -11.57
CA LYS A 64 -35.36 -12.60 -12.32
C LYS A 64 -34.60 -11.41 -11.73
N THR A 65 -33.38 -11.64 -11.24
CA THR A 65 -32.49 -10.62 -10.69
C THR A 65 -31.30 -10.38 -11.60
N SER A 66 -30.65 -9.23 -11.44
CA SER A 66 -29.39 -8.93 -12.10
C SER A 66 -28.47 -8.16 -11.16
N ASP A 67 -27.22 -8.60 -11.05
CA ASP A 67 -26.20 -7.98 -10.23
C ASP A 67 -25.12 -7.41 -11.13
N THR A 68 -24.75 -6.15 -10.89
CA THR A 68 -23.68 -5.48 -11.63
C THR A 68 -22.53 -5.17 -10.70
N SER A 69 -21.34 -5.62 -11.08
CA SER A 69 -20.08 -5.37 -10.39
C SER A 69 -19.24 -4.40 -11.19
N TYR A 70 -18.55 -3.51 -10.48
CA TYR A 70 -17.64 -2.53 -11.05
C TYR A 70 -16.23 -2.77 -10.52
N SER A 71 -15.25 -2.75 -11.40
CA SER A 71 -13.85 -2.60 -11.02
C SER A 71 -13.51 -1.12 -10.99
N VAL A 72 -13.09 -0.62 -9.83
CA VAL A 72 -12.77 0.80 -9.63
C VAL A 72 -11.32 0.90 -9.15
N SER A 73 -10.58 1.85 -9.70
CA SER A 73 -9.23 2.19 -9.28
C SER A 73 -9.09 3.69 -9.07
N ASP A 74 -8.31 4.10 -8.09
CA ASP A 74 -8.01 5.51 -7.85
C ASP A 74 -6.79 5.95 -8.67
N ALA A 75 -7.02 6.74 -9.71
CA ALA A 75 -5.98 7.24 -10.61
C ALA A 75 -4.94 8.13 -9.90
N ASN A 76 -5.29 8.68 -8.73
CA ASN A 76 -4.42 9.55 -7.96
C ASN A 76 -3.64 8.84 -6.84
N GLU A 77 -3.85 7.53 -6.62
CA GLU A 77 -3.22 6.81 -5.50
C GLU A 77 -1.69 6.94 -5.49
N SER A 78 -1.04 6.68 -6.63
CA SER A 78 0.42 6.74 -6.74
C SER A 78 0.98 8.15 -6.54
N LYS A 79 0.29 9.16 -7.06
CA LYS A 79 0.67 10.58 -6.91
C LYS A 79 0.49 11.04 -5.47
N ARG A 80 -0.53 10.54 -4.78
CA ARG A 80 -0.78 10.88 -3.38
C ARG A 80 0.30 10.35 -2.44
N LYS A 81 0.92 9.20 -2.76
CA LYS A 81 2.11 8.69 -2.04
C LYS A 81 3.27 9.69 -2.06
N VAL A 82 3.43 10.47 -3.13
CA VAL A 82 4.46 11.54 -3.20
C VAL A 82 4.19 12.62 -2.16
N LEU A 83 2.94 13.06 -2.00
CA LEU A 83 2.55 14.06 -1.02
C LEU A 83 2.72 13.56 0.42
N ILE A 84 2.41 12.29 0.68
CA ILE A 84 2.62 11.66 1.99
C ILE A 84 4.12 11.67 2.32
N ASN A 85 4.96 11.22 1.40
CA ASN A 85 6.41 11.17 1.60
C ASN A 85 7.00 12.57 1.82
N ASP A 86 6.63 13.55 1.01
CA ASP A 86 7.07 14.95 1.18
C ASP A 86 6.67 15.52 2.55
N CYS A 87 5.44 15.27 2.98
CA CYS A 87 4.95 15.65 4.31
C CYS A 87 5.75 14.97 5.44
N MET A 88 6.13 13.70 5.28
CA MET A 88 6.95 12.99 6.27
C MET A 88 8.38 13.54 6.31
N TYR A 89 9.02 13.71 5.15
CA TYR A 89 10.38 14.25 5.04
C TYR A 89 10.47 15.67 5.59
N SER A 90 9.51 16.55 5.28
CA SER A 90 9.47 17.92 5.80
C SER A 90 9.30 17.98 7.33
N LYS A 91 8.74 16.93 7.93
CA LYS A 91 8.63 16.78 9.40
C LYS A 91 9.85 16.10 10.03
N GLY A 92 10.89 15.83 9.24
CA GLY A 92 12.16 15.24 9.69
C GLY A 92 12.10 13.73 9.90
N TRP A 93 11.14 13.04 9.27
CA TRP A 93 11.14 11.58 9.20
C TRP A 93 11.98 11.12 8.01
N SER A 94 12.66 10.00 8.17
CA SER A 94 13.41 9.34 7.09
C SER A 94 12.88 7.92 6.90
N GLN A 95 12.88 7.45 5.66
CA GLN A 95 12.50 6.08 5.36
C GLN A 95 13.76 5.21 5.32
N ILE A 96 13.77 4.10 6.06
CA ILE A 96 14.85 3.11 6.01
C ILE A 96 14.29 1.76 5.61
N GLU A 97 15.08 1.01 4.86
CA GLU A 97 14.79 -0.37 4.51
C GLU A 97 15.08 -1.27 5.72
N THR A 98 14.09 -2.05 6.13
CA THR A 98 14.20 -3.10 7.14
C THR A 98 14.35 -4.44 6.48
N GLN A 99 15.42 -5.14 6.84
CA GLN A 99 15.57 -6.56 6.55
C GLN A 99 14.80 -7.36 7.59
N ASN A 100 13.83 -8.17 7.13
CA ASN A 100 13.16 -9.19 7.93
C ASN A 100 13.93 -10.50 7.88
#